data_AF-A0A2A5G556-F1
#
_entry.id   AF-A0A2A5G556-F1
#
_cell.length_a   1.000
_cell.length_b   1.000
_cell.length_c   1.000
_cell.angle_alpha   90.00
_cell.angle_beta   90.00
_cell.angle_gamma   90.00
#
_symmetry.space_group_name_H-M   'P 1'
#
loop_
_entity.id
_entity.type
_entity.pdbx_description
1 polymer ?
#
loop_
_entity_poly.entity_id
_entity_poly.type
_entity_poly.pdbx_seq_one_letter_code
_entity_poly.pdbx_strand_id
1 'polypeptide(L)'
;MKTFTDNQIKFIRYAVFGYVLAVLLFRFYSNCLTHQLQQPVLKLLEADNTYWLLHYLQVPQILAGNHWLAVLFDGCLFLTAILSLGFAKNRFPPLLFWVLFAVYFITFHSYFVHHGHSLVGVIFITIPFFAKSAKSFSLLFAGVRFYTLFIYVSAAFWKIFRGSVFESNQMVNMLKEQNISVMINNPDSLQAGITTFFVNHPDFTFGLGMVAMLLQLFFIVGVFTRKFDMLLILSGIIFHLGTYILMDIQFWEIWILYITLIPWNKLSS
;
A
#
# COMPACT_ATOMS: atom_id res chain seq x y z
N MET A 1 -20.73 -9.61 14.76
CA MET A 1 -20.23 -8.41 14.04
C MET A 1 -21.42 -7.52 13.75
N LYS A 2 -21.38 -6.23 14.13
CA LYS A 2 -22.47 -5.29 13.82
C LYS A 2 -22.50 -5.05 12.30
N THR A 3 -23.68 -5.14 11.70
CA THR A 3 -23.86 -4.85 10.28
C THR A 3 -23.73 -3.35 10.03
N PHE A 4 -23.04 -2.96 8.97
CA PHE A 4 -22.95 -1.56 8.57
C PHE A 4 -24.31 -1.06 8.06
N THR A 5 -24.60 0.21 8.29
CA THR A 5 -25.76 0.87 7.66
C THR A 5 -25.41 1.33 6.24
N ASP A 6 -26.42 1.52 5.40
CA ASP A 6 -26.21 2.01 4.02
C ASP A 6 -25.49 3.36 3.98
N ASN A 7 -25.77 4.24 4.96
CA ASN A 7 -25.10 5.53 5.09
C ASN A 7 -23.61 5.38 5.43
N GLN A 8 -23.26 4.44 6.32
CA GLN A 8 -21.86 4.13 6.62
C GLN A 8 -21.15 3.57 5.39
N ILE A 9 -21.77 2.63 4.68
CA ILE A 9 -21.20 2.04 3.46
C ILE A 9 -20.97 3.12 2.41
N LYS A 10 -21.95 4.01 2.21
CA LYS A 10 -21.85 5.14 1.27
C LYS A 10 -20.72 6.09 1.66
N PHE A 11 -20.58 6.43 2.94
CA PHE A 11 -19.48 7.27 3.42
C PHE A 11 -18.11 6.62 3.21
N ILE A 12 -17.95 5.36 3.62
CA ILE A 12 -16.71 4.59 3.43
C ILE A 12 -16.37 4.51 1.94
N ARG A 13 -17.37 4.33 1.07
CA ARG A 13 -17.19 4.34 -0.39
C ARG A 13 -16.62 5.66 -0.89
N TYR A 14 -17.16 6.79 -0.43
CA TYR A 14 -16.64 8.11 -0.79
C TYR A 14 -15.22 8.34 -0.29
N ALA A 15 -14.92 7.95 0.95
CA ALA A 15 -13.57 8.05 1.50
C ALA A 15 -12.58 7.18 0.70
N VAL A 16 -12.92 5.92 0.41
CA VAL A 16 -12.07 5.00 -0.34
C VAL A 16 -11.83 5.47 -1.77
N PHE A 17 -12.89 5.74 -2.53
CA PHE A 17 -12.71 6.11 -3.93
C PHE A 17 -12.20 7.54 -4.11
N GLY A 18 -12.47 8.46 -3.16
CA GLY A 18 -11.83 9.77 -3.12
C GLY A 18 -10.33 9.66 -2.89
N TYR A 19 -9.92 8.80 -1.95
CA TYR A 19 -8.51 8.49 -1.72
C TYR A 19 -7.85 7.83 -2.93
N VAL A 20 -8.51 6.85 -3.56
CA VAL A 20 -8.02 6.20 -4.79
C VAL A 20 -7.82 7.21 -5.93
N LEU A 21 -8.72 8.17 -6.10
CA LEU A 21 -8.54 9.23 -7.09
C LEU A 21 -7.33 10.11 -6.77
N ALA A 22 -7.12 10.45 -5.50
CA ALA A 22 -5.90 11.14 -5.08
C ALA A 22 -4.65 10.31 -5.40
N VAL A 23 -4.71 8.98 -5.20
CA VAL A 23 -3.61 8.07 -5.57
C VAL A 23 -3.32 8.12 -7.08
N LEU A 24 -4.35 7.99 -7.90
CA LEU A 24 -4.20 8.02 -9.36
C LEU A 24 -3.70 9.38 -9.86
N LEU A 25 -4.17 10.48 -9.29
CA LEU A 25 -3.70 11.83 -9.62
C LEU A 25 -2.23 12.03 -9.24
N PHE A 26 -1.82 11.57 -8.06
CA PHE A 26 -0.42 11.60 -7.67
C PHE A 26 0.45 10.76 -8.62
N ARG A 27 -0.03 9.58 -9.03
CA ARG A 27 0.67 8.71 -9.99
C ARG A 27 0.77 9.35 -11.37
N PHE A 28 -0.29 10.04 -11.83
CA PHE A 28 -0.27 10.83 -13.05
C PHE A 28 0.80 11.93 -13.00
N TYR A 29 0.84 12.70 -11.91
CA TYR A 29 1.83 13.75 -11.72
C TYR A 29 3.26 13.21 -11.61
N SER A 30 3.43 12.03 -11.01
CA SER A 30 4.72 11.38 -10.81
C SER A 30 5.21 10.60 -12.03
N ASN A 31 4.53 10.68 -13.18
CA ASN A 31 4.84 9.92 -14.40
C ASN A 31 4.82 8.39 -14.21
N CYS A 32 3.93 7.91 -13.34
CA CYS A 32 3.82 6.50 -12.95
C CYS A 32 2.62 5.78 -13.58
N LEU A 33 1.82 6.43 -14.44
CA LEU A 33 0.74 5.75 -15.14
C LEU A 33 1.25 4.93 -16.33
N THR A 34 0.40 4.04 -16.83
CA THR A 34 0.74 3.07 -17.87
C THR A 34 1.24 3.75 -19.14
N HIS A 35 0.56 4.81 -19.61
CA HIS A 35 0.96 5.54 -20.82
C HIS A 35 2.27 6.32 -20.67
N GLN A 36 2.76 6.49 -19.44
CA GLN A 36 3.98 7.24 -19.10
C GLN A 36 5.20 6.33 -18.92
N LEU A 37 5.04 4.99 -18.97
CA LEU A 37 6.14 4.03 -18.78
C LEU A 37 7.17 4.01 -19.92
N GLN A 38 6.93 4.69 -21.04
CA GLN A 38 7.87 4.83 -22.18
C GLN A 38 8.38 3.50 -22.77
N GLN A 39 7.52 2.48 -22.91
CA GLN A 39 7.88 1.18 -23.51
C GLN A 39 9.14 0.53 -22.88
N PRO A 40 9.12 0.26 -21.57
CA PRO A 40 10.28 -0.27 -20.87
C PRO A 40 10.58 -1.70 -21.31
N VAL A 41 11.87 -2.02 -21.47
CA VAL A 41 12.34 -3.35 -21.92
C VAL A 41 12.71 -4.24 -20.73
N LEU A 42 13.19 -3.65 -19.63
CA LEU A 42 13.58 -4.37 -18.43
C LEU A 42 12.34 -4.75 -17.62
N LYS A 43 12.31 -5.99 -17.14
CA LYS A 43 11.23 -6.51 -16.30
C LYS A 43 11.78 -7.36 -15.15
N LEU A 44 11.17 -7.26 -13.98
CA LEU A 44 11.46 -8.09 -12.83
C LEU A 44 10.15 -8.67 -12.29
N LEU A 45 9.96 -9.98 -12.48
CA LEU A 45 8.70 -10.68 -12.12
C LEU A 45 8.80 -11.45 -10.79
N GLU A 46 10.02 -11.64 -10.29
CA GLU A 46 10.32 -12.51 -9.15
C GLU A 46 9.62 -13.88 -9.26
N ALA A 47 9.29 -14.51 -8.13
CA ALA A 47 8.62 -15.80 -8.06
C ALA A 47 7.08 -15.68 -7.95
N ASP A 48 6.47 -14.61 -8.48
CA ASP A 48 5.02 -14.41 -8.42
C ASP A 48 4.30 -14.99 -9.65
N ASN A 49 3.59 -16.10 -9.46
CA ASN A 49 2.85 -16.78 -10.52
C ASN A 49 1.80 -15.89 -11.23
N THR A 50 1.25 -14.90 -10.52
CA THR A 50 0.25 -13.98 -11.09
C THR A 50 0.90 -13.05 -12.11
N TYR A 51 2.11 -12.59 -11.82
CA TYR A 51 2.92 -11.77 -12.74
C TYR A 51 3.28 -12.60 -13.97
N TRP A 52 3.75 -13.83 -13.76
CA TRP A 52 4.07 -14.76 -14.85
C TRP A 52 2.87 -15.03 -15.76
N LEU A 53 1.68 -15.26 -15.19
CA LEU A 53 0.47 -15.50 -15.97
C LEU A 53 0.12 -14.31 -16.89
N LEU A 54 0.12 -13.09 -16.36
CA LEU A 54 -0.19 -11.89 -17.15
C LEU A 54 0.87 -11.60 -18.23
N HIS A 55 2.14 -11.85 -17.93
CA HIS A 55 3.21 -11.73 -18.91
C HIS A 55 3.16 -12.81 -19.99
N TYR A 56 2.73 -14.03 -19.65
CA TYR A 56 2.48 -15.09 -20.63
C TYR A 56 1.36 -14.69 -21.60
N LEU A 57 0.30 -14.07 -21.09
CA LEU A 57 -0.79 -13.49 -21.88
C LEU A 57 -0.42 -12.19 -22.61
N GLN A 58 0.82 -11.70 -22.47
CA GLN A 58 1.33 -10.46 -23.05
C GLN A 58 0.56 -9.19 -22.64
N VAL A 59 -0.20 -9.22 -21.55
CA VAL A 59 -1.05 -8.07 -21.17
C VAL A 59 -0.22 -6.83 -20.84
N PRO A 60 0.81 -6.89 -19.96
CA PRO A 60 1.69 -5.74 -19.71
C PRO A 60 2.40 -5.23 -20.97
N GLN A 61 2.79 -6.13 -21.88
CA GLN A 61 3.51 -5.81 -23.11
C GLN A 61 2.62 -5.08 -24.12
N ILE A 62 1.38 -5.55 -24.29
CA ILE A 62 0.40 -4.92 -25.18
C ILE A 62 0.05 -3.52 -24.67
N LEU A 63 -0.17 -3.37 -23.36
CA LEU A 63 -0.45 -2.08 -22.75
C LEU A 63 0.72 -1.11 -22.86
N ALA A 64 1.92 -1.52 -22.40
CA ALA A 64 3.09 -0.64 -22.43
C ALA A 64 3.58 -0.36 -23.85
N GLY A 65 3.38 -1.29 -24.79
CA GLY A 65 3.81 -1.19 -26.19
C GLY A 65 2.94 -0.27 -27.07
N ASN A 66 1.71 0.06 -26.66
CA ASN A 66 0.79 0.88 -27.45
C ASN A 66 0.30 2.10 -26.64
N HIS A 67 0.81 3.28 -26.99
CA HIS A 67 0.52 4.53 -26.27
C HIS A 67 -0.99 4.83 -26.16
N TRP A 68 -1.73 4.72 -27.26
CA TRP A 68 -3.16 5.05 -27.26
C TRP A 68 -3.99 4.06 -26.44
N LEU A 69 -3.63 2.78 -26.50
CA LEU A 69 -4.26 1.77 -25.66
C LEU A 69 -3.97 2.03 -24.17
N ALA A 70 -2.75 2.41 -23.82
CA ALA A 70 -2.39 2.78 -22.45
C ALA A 70 -3.15 4.03 -21.97
N VAL A 71 -3.30 5.06 -22.82
CA VAL A 71 -4.11 6.26 -22.50
C VAL A 71 -5.57 5.89 -22.27
N LEU A 72 -6.15 5.04 -23.13
CA LEU A 72 -7.51 4.56 -22.97
C LEU A 72 -7.66 3.76 -21.67
N PHE A 73 -6.72 2.87 -21.37
CA PHE A 73 -6.69 2.07 -20.15
C PHE A 73 -6.62 2.94 -18.89
N ASP A 74 -5.72 3.92 -18.85
CA ASP A 74 -5.62 4.87 -17.76
C ASP A 74 -6.91 5.71 -17.64
N GLY A 75 -7.49 6.15 -18.76
CA GLY A 75 -8.80 6.81 -18.78
C GLY A 75 -9.91 5.95 -18.18
N CYS A 76 -9.93 4.65 -18.49
CA CYS A 76 -10.86 3.69 -17.90
C CYS A 76 -10.65 3.51 -16.39
N LEU A 77 -9.40 3.53 -15.90
CA LEU A 77 -9.11 3.50 -14.46
C LEU A 77 -9.74 4.69 -13.73
N PHE A 78 -9.50 5.92 -14.23
CA PHE A 78 -10.08 7.12 -13.64
C PHE A 78 -11.61 7.11 -13.73
N LEU A 79 -12.16 6.79 -14.90
CA LEU A 79 -13.60 6.76 -15.12
C LEU A 79 -14.28 5.76 -14.16
N THR A 80 -13.75 4.55 -14.02
CA THR A 80 -14.34 3.53 -13.14
C THR A 80 -14.23 3.88 -11.66
N ALA A 81 -13.17 4.58 -11.24
CA ALA A 81 -13.07 5.16 -9.91
C ALA A 81 -14.11 6.28 -9.67
N ILE A 82 -14.31 7.19 -10.63
CA ILE A 82 -15.33 8.26 -10.56
C ILE A 82 -16.75 7.67 -10.55
N LEU A 83 -17.04 6.71 -11.43
CA LEU A 83 -18.33 6.01 -11.46
C LEU A 83 -18.58 5.27 -10.15
N SER A 84 -17.52 4.79 -9.48
CA SER A 84 -17.63 4.18 -8.16
C SER A 84 -18.02 5.18 -7.07
N LEU A 85 -17.78 6.48 -7.23
CA LEU A 85 -18.36 7.52 -6.38
C LEU A 85 -19.83 7.77 -6.73
N GLY A 86 -20.13 8.00 -8.02
CA GLY A 86 -21.48 8.40 -8.46
C GLY A 86 -22.55 7.33 -8.23
N PHE A 87 -22.22 6.06 -8.43
CA PHE A 87 -23.18 4.95 -8.43
C PHE A 87 -23.04 4.06 -7.19
N ALA A 88 -23.31 4.63 -6.00
CA ALA A 88 -23.12 3.97 -4.71
C ALA A 88 -23.88 2.64 -4.51
N LYS A 89 -24.96 2.40 -5.25
CA LYS A 89 -25.70 1.12 -5.23
C LYS A 89 -25.19 0.11 -6.26
N ASN A 90 -24.44 0.55 -7.25
CA ASN A 90 -23.92 -0.33 -8.30
C ASN A 90 -22.56 -0.90 -7.89
N ARG A 91 -22.44 -2.23 -7.97
CA ARG A 91 -21.21 -2.99 -7.67
C ARG A 91 -20.31 -3.23 -8.89
N PHE A 92 -20.81 -2.95 -10.10
CA PHE A 92 -20.04 -3.15 -11.32
C PHE A 92 -18.86 -2.17 -11.45
N PRO A 93 -19.02 -0.84 -11.22
CA PRO A 93 -17.88 0.08 -11.26
C PRO A 93 -16.70 -0.31 -10.35
N PRO A 94 -16.89 -0.64 -9.05
CA PRO A 94 -15.77 -1.00 -8.19
C PRO A 94 -15.14 -2.34 -8.58
N LEU A 95 -15.93 -3.30 -9.09
CA LEU A 95 -15.41 -4.56 -9.61
C LEU A 95 -14.54 -4.35 -10.86
N LEU A 96 -15.03 -3.57 -11.82
CA LEU A 96 -14.27 -3.26 -13.03
C LEU A 96 -13.01 -2.46 -12.69
N PHE A 97 -13.12 -1.47 -11.80
CA PHE A 97 -11.98 -0.74 -11.28
C PHE A 97 -10.95 -1.70 -10.67
N TRP A 98 -11.37 -2.64 -9.82
CA TRP A 98 -10.45 -3.59 -9.19
C TRP A 98 -9.69 -4.44 -10.22
N VAL A 99 -10.38 -4.93 -11.25
CA VAL A 99 -9.74 -5.70 -12.34
C VAL A 99 -8.72 -4.85 -13.09
N LEU A 100 -9.11 -3.64 -13.52
CA LEU A 100 -8.22 -2.72 -14.20
C LEU A 100 -7.02 -2.36 -13.31
N PHE A 101 -7.26 -2.08 -12.04
CA PHE A 101 -6.22 -1.68 -11.09
C PHE A 101 -5.26 -2.83 -10.79
N ALA A 102 -5.72 -4.09 -10.77
CA ALA A 102 -4.85 -5.26 -10.65
C ALA A 102 -3.93 -5.41 -11.88
N VAL A 103 -4.46 -5.18 -13.09
CA VAL A 103 -3.65 -5.17 -14.32
C VAL A 103 -2.61 -4.03 -14.27
N TYR A 104 -3.02 -2.83 -13.85
CA TYR A 104 -2.11 -1.70 -13.64
C TYR A 104 -1.03 -2.01 -12.60
N PHE A 105 -1.42 -2.55 -11.44
CA PHE A 105 -0.51 -2.92 -10.36
C PHE A 105 0.60 -3.85 -10.84
N ILE A 106 0.23 -4.90 -11.58
CA ILE A 106 1.18 -5.90 -12.09
C ILE A 106 2.04 -5.31 -13.20
N THR A 107 1.43 -4.56 -14.13
CA THR A 107 2.17 -3.88 -15.22
C THR A 107 3.21 -2.91 -14.67
N PHE A 108 2.79 -2.04 -13.74
CA PHE A 108 3.67 -1.06 -13.12
C PHE A 108 4.85 -1.73 -12.39
N HIS A 109 4.60 -2.68 -11.49
CA HIS A 109 5.67 -3.30 -10.70
C HIS A 109 6.59 -4.20 -11.53
N SER A 110 6.07 -4.82 -12.59
CA SER A 110 6.90 -5.60 -13.51
C SER A 110 7.97 -4.73 -14.18
N TYR A 111 7.62 -3.49 -14.56
CA TYR A 111 8.50 -2.58 -15.28
C TYR A 111 9.23 -1.55 -14.40
N PHE A 112 8.75 -1.30 -13.18
CA PHE A 112 9.45 -0.47 -12.20
C PHE A 112 10.67 -1.17 -11.60
N VAL A 113 10.87 -2.47 -11.90
CA VAL A 113 12.04 -3.29 -11.48
C VAL A 113 12.21 -3.30 -9.95
N HIS A 114 11.12 -3.07 -9.21
CA HIS A 114 11.09 -3.10 -7.76
C HIS A 114 9.74 -3.63 -7.32
N HIS A 115 9.73 -4.74 -6.57
CA HIS A 115 8.51 -5.29 -5.98
C HIS A 115 8.06 -4.39 -4.80
N GLY A 116 7.32 -3.34 -5.15
CA GLY A 116 6.66 -2.46 -4.20
C GLY A 116 5.37 -3.07 -3.66
N HIS A 117 5.11 -2.85 -2.37
CA HIS A 117 3.84 -3.24 -1.74
C HIS A 117 2.86 -2.08 -1.57
N SER A 118 3.23 -0.86 -1.98
CA SER A 118 2.47 0.35 -1.64
C SER A 118 1.03 0.33 -2.17
N LEU A 119 0.82 -0.10 -3.41
CA LEU A 119 -0.50 -0.12 -4.05
C LEU A 119 -1.43 -1.25 -3.58
N VAL A 120 -0.94 -2.22 -2.80
CA VAL A 120 -1.74 -3.38 -2.37
C VAL A 120 -2.95 -2.96 -1.53
N GLY A 121 -2.84 -1.86 -0.79
CA GLY A 121 -3.92 -1.30 0.02
C GLY A 121 -5.16 -0.98 -0.81
N VAL A 122 -4.98 -0.41 -2.02
CA VAL A 122 -6.06 -0.06 -2.93
C VAL A 122 -6.79 -1.31 -3.45
N ILE A 123 -6.05 -2.37 -3.76
CA ILE A 123 -6.62 -3.64 -4.23
C ILE A 123 -7.53 -4.24 -3.15
N PHE A 124 -7.03 -4.37 -1.92
CA PHE A 124 -7.81 -5.05 -0.88
C PHE A 124 -8.97 -4.21 -0.37
N ILE A 125 -8.81 -2.89 -0.21
CA ILE A 125 -9.88 -2.05 0.35
C ILE A 125 -11.10 -1.91 -0.58
N THR A 126 -10.94 -2.19 -1.86
CA THR A 126 -12.04 -2.11 -2.83
C THR A 126 -12.92 -3.37 -2.87
N ILE A 127 -12.41 -4.51 -2.39
CA ILE A 127 -13.13 -5.81 -2.35
C ILE A 127 -14.50 -5.74 -1.65
N PRO A 128 -14.66 -5.08 -0.48
CA PRO A 128 -15.95 -5.03 0.20
C PRO A 128 -17.08 -4.45 -0.66
N PHE A 129 -16.78 -3.58 -1.62
CA PHE A 129 -17.79 -2.96 -2.49
C PHE A 129 -18.34 -3.90 -3.57
N PHE A 130 -17.88 -5.15 -3.65
CA PHE A 130 -18.48 -6.19 -4.50
C PHE A 130 -19.74 -6.80 -3.87
N ALA A 131 -19.93 -6.56 -2.57
CA ALA A 131 -21.03 -7.10 -1.79
C ALA A 131 -22.40 -6.65 -2.33
N LYS A 132 -23.35 -7.58 -2.34
CA LYS A 132 -24.76 -7.32 -2.69
C LYS A 132 -25.61 -6.88 -1.51
N SER A 133 -25.11 -7.04 -0.28
CA SER A 133 -25.84 -6.75 0.95
C SER A 133 -24.92 -6.16 2.00
N ALA A 134 -25.49 -5.40 2.94
CA ALA A 134 -24.74 -4.84 4.07
C ALA A 134 -24.07 -5.91 4.93
N LYS A 135 -24.70 -7.09 5.10
CA LYS A 135 -24.12 -8.23 5.82
C LYS A 135 -22.85 -8.74 5.12
N SER A 136 -22.91 -8.92 3.79
CA SER A 136 -21.75 -9.33 2.99
C SER A 136 -20.66 -8.27 3.00
N PHE A 137 -21.02 -6.99 2.93
CA PHE A 137 -20.08 -5.88 3.04
C PHE A 137 -19.34 -5.92 4.39
N SER A 138 -20.07 -6.04 5.50
CA SER A 138 -19.48 -6.15 6.84
C SER A 138 -18.50 -7.31 6.94
N LEU A 139 -18.84 -8.48 6.39
CA LEU A 139 -17.96 -9.65 6.41
C LEU A 139 -16.67 -9.40 5.61
N LEU A 140 -16.79 -8.93 4.37
CA LEU A 140 -15.63 -8.64 3.52
C LEU A 140 -14.76 -7.53 4.13
N PHE A 141 -15.38 -6.47 4.66
CA PHE A 141 -14.67 -5.37 5.32
C PHE A 141 -13.90 -5.83 6.55
N ALA A 142 -14.43 -6.79 7.31
CA ALA A 142 -13.70 -7.42 8.39
C ALA A 142 -12.58 -8.36 7.92
N GLY A 143 -12.75 -9.02 6.77
CA GLY A 143 -11.67 -9.74 6.09
C GLY A 143 -10.53 -8.80 5.70
N VAL A 144 -10.84 -7.63 5.14
CA VAL A 144 -9.83 -6.60 4.86
C VAL A 144 -9.19 -6.07 6.14
N ARG A 145 -9.97 -5.86 7.23
CA ARG A 145 -9.38 -5.53 8.54
C ARG A 145 -8.36 -6.58 8.98
N PHE A 146 -8.69 -7.86 8.87
CA PHE A 146 -7.77 -8.93 9.22
C PHE A 146 -6.52 -8.90 8.34
N TYR A 147 -6.68 -8.68 7.04
CA TYR A 147 -5.55 -8.49 6.12
C TYR A 147 -4.66 -7.32 6.54
N THR A 148 -5.23 -6.17 6.90
CA THR A 148 -4.49 -5.00 7.43
C THR A 148 -3.64 -5.38 8.64
N LEU A 149 -4.20 -6.12 9.60
CA LEU A 149 -3.43 -6.57 10.77
C LEU A 149 -2.35 -7.58 10.38
N PHE A 150 -2.69 -8.50 9.50
CA PHE A 150 -1.82 -9.57 9.04
C PHE A 150 -0.57 -9.02 8.36
N ILE A 151 -0.65 -8.01 7.50
CA ILE A 151 0.53 -7.49 6.79
C ILE A 151 1.60 -6.94 7.76
N TYR A 152 1.20 -6.27 8.85
CA TYR A 152 2.14 -5.77 9.85
C TYR A 152 2.74 -6.91 10.70
N VAL A 153 1.89 -7.81 11.20
CA VAL A 153 2.36 -8.95 12.01
C VAL A 153 3.30 -9.84 11.20
N SER A 154 2.94 -10.12 9.94
CA SER A 154 3.77 -10.88 9.00
C SER A 154 5.11 -10.19 8.74
N ALA A 155 5.11 -8.86 8.54
CA ALA A 155 6.35 -8.11 8.35
C ALA A 155 7.28 -8.13 9.59
N ALA A 156 6.72 -8.17 10.81
CA ALA A 156 7.49 -8.35 12.04
C ALA A 156 8.06 -9.77 12.14
N PHE A 157 7.24 -10.80 11.90
CA PHE A 157 7.66 -12.19 11.93
C PHE A 157 8.73 -12.52 10.90
N TRP A 158 8.64 -11.98 9.69
CA TRP A 158 9.71 -12.15 8.69
C TRP A 158 11.06 -11.60 9.16
N LYS A 159 11.08 -10.49 9.89
CA LYS A 159 12.33 -9.95 10.47
C LYS A 159 12.87 -10.84 11.58
N ILE A 160 11.98 -11.36 12.43
CA ILE A 160 12.36 -12.27 13.53
C ILE A 160 12.90 -13.59 12.97
N PHE A 161 12.19 -14.24 12.05
CA PHE A 161 12.57 -15.54 11.51
C PHE A 161 13.83 -15.52 10.65
N ARG A 162 14.10 -14.41 9.94
CA ARG A 162 15.37 -14.23 9.23
C ARG A 162 16.53 -13.84 10.16
N GLY A 163 16.27 -13.65 11.44
CA GLY A 163 17.26 -13.20 12.42
C GLY A 163 17.70 -11.74 12.26
N SER A 164 17.08 -10.98 11.34
CA SER A 164 17.53 -9.64 10.97
C SER A 164 17.37 -8.62 12.11
N VAL A 165 16.51 -8.91 13.08
CA VAL A 165 16.32 -8.08 14.30
C VAL A 165 17.43 -8.28 15.34
N PHE A 166 18.19 -9.37 15.24
CA PHE A 166 19.26 -9.71 16.17
C PHE A 166 20.65 -9.31 15.66
N GLU A 167 20.74 -8.95 14.38
CA GLU A 167 21.97 -8.45 13.77
C GLU A 167 22.11 -6.94 14.03
N SER A 168 23.09 -6.56 14.85
CA SER A 168 23.26 -5.18 15.34
C SER A 168 23.50 -4.17 14.22
N ASN A 169 24.11 -4.60 13.11
CA ASN A 169 24.41 -3.72 11.98
C ASN A 169 23.33 -3.70 10.89
N GLN A 170 22.28 -4.52 10.99
CA GLN A 170 21.28 -4.67 9.93
C GLN A 170 20.63 -3.32 9.56
N MET A 171 20.17 -2.57 10.56
CA MET A 171 19.49 -1.29 10.33
C MET A 171 20.45 -0.24 9.77
N VAL A 172 21.72 -0.22 10.21
CA VAL A 172 22.76 0.67 9.66
C VAL A 172 23.01 0.36 8.19
N ASN A 173 23.11 -0.93 7.84
CA ASN A 173 23.32 -1.35 6.45
C ASN A 173 22.12 -0.97 5.57
N MET A 174 20.90 -1.19 6.05
CA MET A 174 19.69 -0.75 5.35
C MET A 174 19.68 0.77 5.12
N LEU A 175 20.04 1.58 6.12
CA LEU A 175 20.10 3.04 5.96
C LEU A 175 21.12 3.45 4.89
N LYS A 176 22.30 2.81 4.86
CA LYS A 176 23.30 3.06 3.83
C LYS A 176 22.78 2.68 2.45
N GLU A 177 22.22 1.49 2.30
CA GLU A 177 21.70 0.99 1.02
C GLU A 177 20.60 1.91 0.45
N GLN A 178 19.66 2.33 1.29
CA GLN A 178 18.53 3.15 0.86
C GLN A 178 18.93 4.62 0.56
N ASN A 179 19.96 5.14 1.22
CA ASN A 179 20.34 6.56 1.10
C ASN A 179 21.67 6.80 0.36
N ILE A 180 22.33 5.76 -0.18
CA ILE A 180 23.66 5.90 -0.80
C ILE A 180 23.68 6.94 -1.92
N SER A 181 22.63 6.98 -2.75
CA SER A 181 22.51 7.96 -3.84
C SER A 181 22.46 9.39 -3.31
N VAL A 182 21.72 9.63 -2.22
CA VAL A 182 21.62 10.95 -1.60
C VAL A 182 22.95 11.34 -0.95
N MET A 183 23.61 10.41 -0.25
CA MET A 183 24.90 10.67 0.38
C MET A 183 26.01 11.02 -0.62
N ILE A 184 25.97 10.45 -1.82
CA ILE A 184 26.96 10.74 -2.89
C ILE A 184 26.60 12.02 -3.64
N ASN A 185 25.35 12.15 -4.09
CA ASN A 185 24.95 13.22 -5.00
C ASN A 185 24.58 14.52 -4.28
N ASN A 186 24.15 14.45 -3.01
CA ASN A 186 23.69 15.58 -2.22
C ASN A 186 24.18 15.49 -0.75
N PRO A 187 25.51 15.47 -0.51
CA PRO A 187 26.08 15.21 0.81
C PRO A 187 25.70 16.26 1.86
N ASP A 188 25.43 17.50 1.45
CA ASP A 188 25.06 18.61 2.35
C ASP A 188 23.55 18.68 2.63
N SER A 189 22.76 17.74 2.09
CA SER A 189 21.31 17.71 2.31
C SER A 189 20.94 17.30 3.74
N LEU A 190 19.77 17.74 4.21
CA LEU A 190 19.22 17.33 5.50
C LEU A 190 19.15 15.79 5.63
N GLN A 191 18.75 15.11 4.55
CA GLN A 191 18.65 13.65 4.51
C GLN A 191 20.02 12.99 4.71
N ALA A 192 21.06 13.45 4.01
CA ALA A 192 22.43 12.95 4.18
C ALA A 192 22.95 13.18 5.61
N GLY A 193 22.63 14.32 6.22
CA GLY A 193 22.95 14.62 7.62
C GLY A 193 22.25 13.67 8.60
N ILE A 194 20.95 13.42 8.41
CA ILE A 194 20.16 12.45 9.20
C ILE A 194 20.76 11.05 9.07
N THR A 195 20.99 10.57 7.84
CA THR A 195 21.56 9.24 7.60
C THR A 195 22.94 9.11 8.25
N THR A 196 23.81 10.12 8.09
CA THR A 196 25.17 10.12 8.68
C THR A 196 25.12 10.05 10.21
N PHE A 197 24.21 10.79 10.85
CA PHE A 197 24.01 10.70 12.29
C PHE A 197 23.69 9.27 12.73
N PHE A 198 22.70 8.62 12.11
CA PHE A 198 22.30 7.26 12.48
C PHE A 198 23.37 6.20 12.18
N VAL A 199 24.06 6.33 11.04
CA VAL A 199 25.17 5.42 10.69
C VAL A 199 26.31 5.51 11.71
N ASN A 200 26.59 6.70 12.24
CA ASN A 200 27.62 6.92 13.24
C ASN A 200 27.20 6.56 14.68
N HIS A 201 25.93 6.21 14.91
CA HIS A 201 25.39 5.80 16.21
C HIS A 201 24.69 4.43 16.10
N PRO A 202 25.45 3.34 15.87
CA PRO A 202 24.90 2.02 15.55
C PRO A 202 23.97 1.46 16.65
N ASP A 203 24.30 1.65 17.93
CA ASP A 203 23.46 1.14 19.04
C ASP A 203 22.09 1.83 19.08
N PHE A 204 22.06 3.14 18.82
CA PHE A 204 20.81 3.90 18.74
C PHE A 204 19.97 3.45 17.54
N THR A 205 20.63 3.26 16.39
CA THR A 205 20.02 2.76 15.16
C THR A 205 19.47 1.34 15.32
N PHE A 206 20.18 0.46 16.02
CA PHE A 206 19.70 -0.86 16.39
C PHE A 206 18.44 -0.77 17.26
N GLY A 207 18.46 0.08 18.29
CA GLY A 207 17.29 0.35 19.15
C GLY A 207 16.06 0.80 18.35
N LEU A 208 16.25 1.67 17.35
CA LEU A 208 15.17 2.08 16.44
C LEU A 208 14.64 0.92 15.59
N GLY A 209 15.53 0.06 15.09
CA GLY A 209 15.13 -1.16 14.38
C GLY A 209 14.24 -2.06 15.24
N MET A 210 14.57 -2.19 16.53
CA MET A 210 13.77 -2.94 17.50
C MET A 210 12.41 -2.29 17.75
N VAL A 211 12.37 -0.97 17.96
CA VAL A 211 11.11 -0.22 18.10
C VAL A 211 10.23 -0.38 16.85
N ALA A 212 10.81 -0.28 15.66
CA ALA A 212 10.09 -0.45 14.40
C ALA A 212 9.46 -1.85 14.29
N MET A 213 10.19 -2.91 14.66
CA MET A 213 9.65 -4.27 14.72
C MET A 213 8.52 -4.39 15.76
N LEU A 214 8.69 -3.82 16.96
CA LEU A 214 7.67 -3.87 18.01
C LEU A 214 6.38 -3.15 17.61
N LEU A 215 6.48 -2.01 16.92
CA LEU A 215 5.33 -1.29 16.37
C LEU A 215 4.55 -2.17 15.37
N GLN A 216 5.26 -2.92 14.52
CA GLN A 216 4.61 -3.86 13.60
C GLN A 216 3.98 -5.05 14.34
N LEU A 217 4.69 -5.63 15.30
CA LEU A 217 4.20 -6.77 16.09
C LEU A 217 2.98 -6.39 16.93
N PHE A 218 2.88 -5.14 17.39
CA PHE A 218 1.75 -4.65 18.18
C PHE A 218 0.39 -4.82 17.49
N PHE A 219 0.35 -4.88 16.15
CA PHE A 219 -0.86 -5.18 15.39
C PHE A 219 -1.48 -6.55 15.70
N ILE A 220 -0.73 -7.48 16.30
CA ILE A 220 -1.28 -8.77 16.77
C ILE A 220 -2.39 -8.57 17.81
N VAL A 221 -2.33 -7.50 18.61
CA VAL A 221 -3.38 -7.15 19.58
C VAL A 221 -4.72 -6.91 18.87
N GLY A 222 -4.68 -6.34 17.66
CA GLY A 222 -5.85 -6.10 16.82
C GLY A 222 -6.58 -7.37 16.38
N VAL A 223 -5.90 -8.52 16.37
CA VAL A 223 -6.51 -9.81 16.03
C VAL A 223 -7.49 -10.22 17.14
N PHE A 224 -7.11 -9.99 18.40
CA PHE A 224 -7.88 -10.41 19.57
C PHE A 224 -8.91 -9.37 20.00
N THR A 225 -8.66 -8.07 19.76
CA THR A 225 -9.55 -7.00 20.22
C THR A 225 -9.58 -5.80 19.29
N ARG A 226 -10.69 -5.05 19.33
CA ARG A 226 -10.85 -3.74 18.65
C ARG A 226 -10.60 -2.54 19.57
N LYS A 227 -10.35 -2.77 20.86
CA LYS A 227 -10.21 -1.71 21.87
C LYS A 227 -9.06 -0.75 21.55
N PHE A 228 -8.00 -1.26 20.93
CA PHE A 228 -6.77 -0.53 20.65
C PHE A 228 -6.63 -0.09 19.20
N ASP A 229 -7.67 -0.22 18.36
CA ASP A 229 -7.57 0.05 16.93
C ASP A 229 -7.05 1.48 16.62
N MET A 230 -7.40 2.49 17.43
CA MET A 230 -6.85 3.85 17.27
C MET A 230 -5.35 3.94 17.58
N LEU A 231 -4.86 3.19 18.58
CA LEU A 231 -3.43 3.10 18.85
C LEU A 231 -2.70 2.35 17.74
N LEU A 232 -3.34 1.34 17.14
CA LEU A 232 -2.79 0.64 15.97
C LEU A 232 -2.62 1.60 14.79
N ILE A 233 -3.63 2.42 14.50
CA ILE A 233 -3.53 3.47 13.46
C ILE A 233 -2.35 4.39 13.75
N LEU A 234 -2.24 4.92 14.98
CA LEU A 234 -1.15 5.80 15.37
C LEU A 234 0.22 5.11 15.22
N SER A 235 0.34 3.87 15.68
CA SER A 235 1.58 3.08 15.57
C SER A 235 1.99 2.85 14.12
N GLY A 236 1.03 2.57 13.24
CA GLY A 236 1.27 2.40 11.80
C GLY A 236 1.68 3.70 11.11
N ILE A 237 1.08 4.85 11.48
CA ILE A 237 1.48 6.16 10.96
C ILE A 237 2.90 6.50 11.42
N ILE A 238 3.22 6.33 12.71
CA ILE A 238 4.58 6.55 13.25
C ILE A 238 5.59 5.67 12.52
N PHE A 239 5.28 4.39 12.32
CA PHE A 239 6.14 3.45 11.61
C PHE A 239 6.38 3.89 10.15
N HIS A 240 5.33 4.25 9.41
CA HIS A 240 5.45 4.68 8.01
C HIS A 240 6.19 6.02 7.87
N LEU A 241 5.89 7.00 8.72
CA LEU A 241 6.59 8.30 8.71
C LEU A 241 8.07 8.13 9.08
N GLY A 242 8.37 7.31 10.09
CA GLY A 242 9.74 6.98 10.46
C GLY A 242 10.49 6.31 9.32
N THR A 243 9.85 5.37 8.62
CA THR A 243 10.46 4.73 7.45
C THR A 243 10.70 5.72 6.32
N TYR A 244 9.75 6.62 6.04
CA TYR A 244 9.93 7.65 5.03
C TYR A 244 11.09 8.60 5.37
N ILE A 245 11.14 9.12 6.60
CA ILE A 245 12.20 10.05 7.02
C ILE A 245 13.58 9.36 7.01
N LEU A 246 13.67 8.11 7.43
CA LEU A 246 14.96 7.43 7.59
C LEU A 246 15.43 6.71 6.32
N MET A 247 14.51 6.19 5.51
CA MET A 247 14.82 5.31 4.38
C MET A 247 14.27 5.82 3.04
N ASP A 248 13.56 6.94 3.00
CA ASP A 248 12.88 7.47 1.80
C ASP A 248 11.89 6.48 1.15
N ILE A 249 11.33 5.57 1.97
CA ILE A 249 10.34 4.58 1.50
C ILE A 249 8.94 5.10 1.82
N GLN A 250 8.14 5.24 0.77
CA GLN A 250 6.77 5.73 0.84
C GLN A 250 5.76 4.57 0.97
N PHE A 251 4.88 4.66 1.97
CA PHE A 251 3.79 3.70 2.21
C PHE A 251 2.43 4.38 2.38
N TRP A 252 2.28 5.62 1.92
CA TRP A 252 1.05 6.37 2.15
C TRP A 252 -0.13 5.65 1.49
N GLU A 253 0.01 5.00 0.34
CA GLU A 253 -1.06 4.25 -0.35
C GLU A 253 -1.65 3.09 0.48
N ILE A 254 -0.90 2.57 1.46
CA ILE A 254 -1.37 1.54 2.40
C ILE A 254 -2.29 2.15 3.47
N TRP A 255 -2.18 3.44 3.76
CA TRP A 255 -2.92 4.10 4.85
C TRP A 255 -4.43 4.01 4.65
N ILE A 256 -4.91 3.81 3.42
CA ILE A 256 -6.34 3.60 3.19
C ILE A 256 -6.88 2.37 3.92
N LEU A 257 -6.04 1.36 4.19
CA LEU A 257 -6.41 0.20 4.99
C LEU A 257 -6.74 0.54 6.45
N TYR A 258 -6.21 1.65 6.99
CA TYR A 258 -6.52 2.09 8.35
C TYR A 258 -7.98 2.47 8.55
N ILE A 259 -8.72 2.75 7.47
CA ILE A 259 -10.17 2.93 7.52
C ILE A 259 -10.89 1.72 8.15
N THR A 260 -10.30 0.53 8.06
CA THR A 260 -10.83 -0.72 8.63
C THR A 260 -10.70 -0.81 10.15
N LEU A 261 -9.83 0.00 10.73
CA LEU A 261 -9.57 0.10 12.17
C LEU A 261 -10.41 1.22 12.83
N ILE A 262 -11.07 2.07 12.05
CA ILE A 262 -11.95 3.11 12.62
C ILE A 262 -13.12 2.45 13.38
N PRO A 263 -13.45 2.91 14.60
CA PRO A 263 -14.55 2.36 15.39
C PRO A 263 -15.91 2.85 14.90
N TRP A 264 -16.30 2.47 13.69
CA TRP A 264 -17.52 2.90 12.98
C TRP A 264 -18.81 2.79 13.81
N ASN A 265 -18.88 1.83 14.72
CA ASN A 265 -20.05 1.62 15.58
C ASN A 265 -20.29 2.76 16.58
N LYS A 266 -19.24 3.53 16.91
CA LYS A 266 -19.29 4.67 17.84
C LYS A 266 -19.56 6.01 17.14
N LEU A 267 -19.41 6.05 15.81
CA LEU A 267 -19.62 7.26 15.00
C LEU A 267 -21.06 7.43 14.51
N SER A 268 -21.90 6.41 14.72
CA SER A 268 -23.31 6.38 14.29
C SER A 268 -24.30 6.54 15.45
N SER A 269 -23.82 6.92 16.64
CA SER A 269 -24.61 7.25 17.83
C SER A 269 -24.53 8.75 18.05
#